data_AF-A0A3D4AQE3-F1
#
_entry.id   AF-A0A3D4AQE3-F1
#
_cell.length_a   1.000
_cell.length_b   1.000
_cell.length_c   1.000
_cell.angle_alpha   90.00
_cell.angle_beta   90.00
_cell.angle_gamma   90.00
#
_symmetry.space_group_name_H-M   'P 1'
#
loop_
_entity.id
_entity.type
_entity.pdbx_description
1 polymer ?
#
loop_
_entity_poly.entity_id
_entity_poly.type
_entity_poly.pdbx_seq_one_letter_code
_entity_poly.pdbx_strand_id
1 'polypeptide(L)'
;DIEPVIAMKPDALIMSDPGLIMLVREKWPDMPIHLSVQANAVNFASVNFWAKQGIERVILSRELSLEEISEIRSLCPETELEVFVHGALCMAYSGRCLLSGYINKRDPNQGTCTNACRWEYDVKPGTEN
;
A
#
# COMPACT_ATOMS: atom_id res chain seq x y z
N ASP A 1 10.74 13.33 12.06
CA ASP A 1 12.15 13.08 11.68
C ASP A 1 12.40 11.58 11.72
N ILE A 2 12.97 11.00 10.65
CA ILE A 2 13.22 9.55 10.50
C ILE A 2 14.67 9.18 10.82
N GLU A 3 15.56 10.15 11.08
CA GLU A 3 16.97 9.94 11.45
C GLU A 3 17.19 8.82 12.50
N PRO A 4 16.44 8.77 13.63
CA PRO A 4 16.64 7.73 14.63
C PRO A 4 16.36 6.32 14.11
N VAL A 5 15.42 6.17 13.16
CA VAL A 5 15.08 4.90 12.54
C VAL A 5 16.21 4.47 11.60
N ILE A 6 16.74 5.39 10.79
CA ILE A 6 17.88 5.11 9.91
C ILE A 6 19.12 4.67 10.72
N ALA A 7 19.37 5.30 11.87
CA ALA A 7 20.49 4.95 12.75
C ALA A 7 20.41 3.51 13.30
N MET A 8 19.20 2.92 13.36
CA MET A 8 19.00 1.51 13.72
C MET A 8 19.38 0.54 12.59
N LYS A 9 19.72 1.04 11.40
CA LYS A 9 20.13 0.28 10.21
C LYS A 9 19.11 -0.79 9.80
N PRO A 10 17.85 -0.40 9.50
CA PRO A 10 16.91 -1.34 8.91
C PRO A 10 17.41 -1.80 7.54
N ASP A 11 17.08 -3.04 7.15
CA ASP A 11 17.42 -3.56 5.82
C ASP A 11 16.67 -2.82 4.70
N ALA A 12 15.44 -2.35 4.97
CA ALA A 12 14.64 -1.56 4.05
C ALA A 12 13.58 -0.73 4.78
N LEU A 13 13.10 0.33 4.12
CA LEU A 13 11.90 1.08 4.53
C LEU A 13 10.72 0.73 3.63
N ILE A 14 9.53 0.50 4.22
CA ILE A 14 8.29 0.34 3.48
C ILE A 14 7.55 1.70 3.46
N MET A 15 7.39 2.30 2.27
CA MET A 15 6.89 3.67 2.12
C MET A 15 5.83 3.79 1.01
N SER A 16 4.89 4.73 1.15
CA SER A 16 3.83 5.00 0.15
C SER A 16 3.82 6.44 -0.36
N ASP A 17 4.30 7.40 0.42
CA ASP A 17 4.25 8.82 0.06
C ASP A 17 5.43 9.22 -0.83
N PRO A 18 5.20 9.71 -2.06
CA PRO A 18 6.27 10.08 -3.00
C PRO A 18 7.16 11.21 -2.47
N GLY A 19 6.61 12.16 -1.71
CA GLY A 19 7.37 13.27 -1.14
C GLY A 19 8.36 12.78 -0.09
N LEU A 20 7.93 11.89 0.82
CA LEU A 20 8.80 11.28 1.80
C LEU A 20 9.86 10.37 1.15
N ILE A 21 9.48 9.61 0.11
CA ILE A 21 10.43 8.79 -0.64
C ILE A 21 11.52 9.66 -1.27
N MET A 22 11.14 10.77 -1.91
CA MET A 22 12.08 11.75 -2.47
C MET A 22 13.05 12.27 -1.41
N LEU A 23 12.53 12.73 -0.26
CA LEU A 23 13.35 13.26 0.84
C LEU A 23 14.31 12.21 1.43
N VAL A 24 13.86 10.96 1.56
CA VAL A 24 14.72 9.87 2.04
C VAL A 24 15.81 9.58 1.02
N ARG A 25 15.50 9.54 -0.27
CA ARG A 25 16.49 9.31 -1.33
C ARG A 25 17.53 10.43 -1.43
N GLU A 26 17.12 11.67 -1.21
CA GLU A 26 18.06 12.82 -1.20
C GLU A 26 19.06 12.73 -0.04
N LYS A 27 18.61 12.28 1.13
CA LYS A 27 19.42 12.29 2.36
C LYS A 27 20.14 10.97 2.65
N TRP A 28 19.55 9.84 2.26
CA TRP A 28 20.06 8.48 2.44
C TRP A 28 19.87 7.69 1.13
N PRO A 29 20.64 8.00 0.07
CA PRO A 29 20.47 7.41 -1.24
C PRO A 29 20.60 5.88 -1.24
N ASP A 30 21.43 5.33 -0.35
CA ASP A 30 21.70 3.90 -0.23
C ASP A 30 20.67 3.12 0.62
N MET A 31 19.70 3.80 1.25
CA MET A 31 18.67 3.12 2.04
C MET A 31 17.67 2.42 1.10
N PRO A 32 17.52 1.08 1.17
CA PRO A 32 16.55 0.37 0.34
C PRO A 32 15.12 0.79 0.68
N ILE A 33 14.29 0.96 -0.34
CA ILE A 33 12.88 1.34 -0.20
C ILE A 33 12.02 0.33 -0.94
N HIS A 34 11.08 -0.26 -0.22
CA HIS A 34 10.00 -1.07 -0.75
C HIS A 34 8.72 -0.23 -0.81
N LEU A 35 7.99 -0.31 -1.92
CA LEU A 35 6.72 0.38 -2.06
C LEU A 35 5.62 -0.34 -1.28
N SER A 36 4.99 0.36 -0.36
CA SER A 36 3.83 -0.11 0.39
C SER A 36 2.63 -0.35 -0.52
N VAL A 37 1.83 -1.37 -0.19
CA VAL A 37 0.52 -1.63 -0.81
C VAL A 37 -0.42 -0.41 -0.77
N GLN A 38 -0.20 0.52 0.17
CA GLN A 38 -0.94 1.79 0.28
C GLN A 38 -0.68 2.77 -0.87
N ALA A 39 0.34 2.53 -1.70
CA ALA A 39 0.60 3.30 -2.92
C ALA A 39 -0.24 2.82 -4.13
N ASN A 40 -0.98 1.72 -3.99
CA ASN A 40 -1.93 1.19 -4.98
C ASN A 40 -1.29 0.92 -6.36
N ALA A 41 -0.14 0.25 -6.39
CA ALA A 41 0.45 -0.23 -7.63
C ALA A 41 -0.37 -1.42 -8.18
N VAL A 42 -1.28 -1.12 -9.12
CA VAL A 42 -2.26 -2.06 -9.70
C VAL A 42 -1.96 -2.45 -11.15
N ASN A 43 -0.89 -1.94 -11.76
CA ASN A 43 -0.54 -2.26 -13.14
C ASN A 43 0.97 -2.12 -13.39
N PHE A 44 1.44 -2.68 -14.51
CA PHE A 44 2.86 -2.68 -14.86
C PHE A 44 3.42 -1.26 -15.04
N ALA A 45 2.61 -0.32 -15.54
CA ALA A 45 3.04 1.06 -15.75
C ALA A 45 3.37 1.76 -14.42
N SER A 46 2.58 1.50 -13.38
CA SER A 46 2.82 2.00 -12.02
C SER A 46 4.07 1.36 -11.42
N VAL A 47 4.24 0.04 -11.57
CA VAL A 47 5.46 -0.67 -11.13
C VAL A 47 6.70 -0.08 -11.80
N ASN A 48 6.68 0.06 -13.12
CA ASN A 48 7.79 0.66 -13.87
C ASN A 48 8.06 2.12 -13.49
N PHE A 49 7.02 2.90 -13.20
CA PHE A 49 7.17 4.26 -12.70
C PHE A 49 7.98 4.28 -11.39
N TRP A 50 7.57 3.45 -10.42
CA TRP A 50 8.23 3.37 -9.11
C TRP A 50 9.64 2.80 -9.19
N ALA A 51 9.87 1.78 -10.04
CA ALA A 51 11.21 1.26 -10.31
C ALA A 51 12.16 2.36 -10.82
N LYS A 52 11.68 3.25 -11.70
CA LYS A 52 12.45 4.42 -12.17
C LYS A 52 12.72 5.46 -11.08
N GLN A 53 11.93 5.49 -10.01
CA GLN A 53 12.19 6.30 -8.82
C GLN A 53 13.15 5.60 -7.83
N GLY A 54 13.73 4.47 -8.22
CA GLY A 54 14.68 3.71 -7.43
C GLY A 54 14.02 2.75 -6.44
N ILE A 55 12.72 2.46 -6.52
CA ILE A 55 12.12 1.42 -5.68
C ILE A 55 12.65 0.04 -6.10
N GLU A 56 13.15 -0.74 -5.13
CA GLU A 56 13.69 -2.08 -5.38
C GLU A 56 12.59 -3.14 -5.44
N ARG A 57 11.60 -3.03 -4.55
CA ARG A 57 10.49 -3.97 -4.42
C ARG A 57 9.15 -3.26 -4.40
N VAL A 58 8.20 -3.78 -5.15
CA VAL A 58 6.81 -3.31 -5.14
C VAL A 58 5.91 -4.35 -4.47
N ILE A 59 5.29 -3.97 -3.36
CA ILE A 59 4.24 -4.75 -2.73
C ILE A 59 2.94 -4.46 -3.47
N LEU A 60 2.49 -5.45 -4.26
CA LEU A 60 1.34 -5.30 -5.13
C LEU A 60 0.01 -5.21 -4.37
N SER A 61 -0.95 -4.53 -5.00
CA SER A 61 -2.31 -4.40 -4.49
C SER A 61 -2.97 -5.78 -4.28
N ARG A 62 -3.72 -5.94 -3.18
CA ARG A 62 -4.43 -7.18 -2.83
C ARG A 62 -5.63 -7.47 -3.72
N GLU A 63 -6.02 -6.49 -4.52
CA GLU A 63 -7.17 -6.51 -5.41
C GLU A 63 -6.85 -7.11 -6.79
N LEU A 64 -5.57 -7.40 -7.07
CA LEU A 64 -5.13 -7.98 -8.34
C LEU A 64 -5.39 -9.49 -8.41
N SER A 65 -5.81 -9.93 -9.59
CA SER A 65 -5.89 -11.34 -9.97
C SER A 65 -4.50 -11.93 -10.27
N LEU A 66 -4.39 -13.26 -10.29
CA LEU A 66 -3.15 -13.95 -10.67
C LEU A 66 -2.74 -13.65 -12.12
N GLU A 67 -3.71 -13.45 -13.01
CA GLU A 67 -3.47 -13.11 -14.42
C GLU A 67 -2.82 -11.72 -14.53
N GLU A 68 -3.35 -10.72 -13.82
CA GLU A 68 -2.77 -9.38 -13.75
C GLU A 68 -1.38 -9.38 -13.11
N ILE A 69 -1.19 -10.14 -12.02
CA ILE A 69 0.13 -10.30 -11.40
C ILE A 69 1.13 -10.93 -12.39
N SER A 70 0.72 -11.94 -13.14
CA SER A 70 1.55 -12.59 -14.16
C SER A 70 1.92 -11.63 -15.29
N GLU A 71 0.99 -10.80 -15.74
CA GLU A 71 1.25 -9.74 -16.72
C GLU A 71 2.28 -8.73 -16.20
N ILE A 72 2.07 -8.21 -14.99
CA ILE A 72 3.01 -7.28 -14.33
C ILE A 72 4.40 -7.89 -14.24
N ARG A 73 4.50 -9.16 -13.80
CA ARG A 73 5.78 -9.86 -13.68
C ARG A 73 6.48 -10.03 -15.02
N SER A 74 5.73 -10.26 -16.09
CA SER A 74 6.28 -10.41 -17.44
C SER A 74 6.78 -9.08 -18.01
N LEU A 75 6.09 -7.98 -17.72
CA LEU A 75 6.43 -6.64 -18.21
C LEU A 75 7.44 -5.88 -17.33
N CYS A 76 7.62 -6.31 -16.08
CA CYS A 76 8.56 -5.74 -15.11
C CYS A 76 9.52 -6.81 -14.56
N PRO A 77 10.36 -7.45 -15.42
CA PRO A 77 11.21 -8.57 -14.98
C PRO A 77 12.31 -8.15 -13.99
N GLU A 78 12.76 -6.91 -14.03
CA GLU A 78 13.86 -6.45 -13.17
C GLU A 78 13.39 -5.97 -11.78
N THR A 79 12.08 -5.80 -11.58
CA THR A 79 11.53 -5.31 -10.30
C THR A 79 11.11 -6.47 -9.42
N GLU A 80 11.50 -6.45 -8.14
CA GLU A 80 11.00 -7.43 -7.18
C GLU A 80 9.51 -7.17 -6.90
N LEU A 81 8.70 -8.22 -6.92
CA LEU A 81 7.27 -8.14 -6.64
C LEU A 81 6.96 -8.96 -5.38
N GLU A 82 6.21 -8.36 -4.46
CA GLU A 82 5.70 -9.01 -3.26
C GLU A 82 4.17 -9.04 -3.31
N VAL A 83 3.58 -10.20 -2.99
CA VAL A 83 2.14 -10.43 -3.08
C VAL A 83 1.60 -11.06 -1.81
N PHE A 84 0.39 -10.69 -1.43
CA PHE A 84 -0.31 -11.30 -0.31
C PHE A 84 -1.02 -12.58 -0.77
N VAL A 85 -0.65 -13.72 -0.19
CA VAL A 85 -1.29 -15.03 -0.49
C VAL A 85 -2.52 -15.27 0.40
N HIS A 86 -2.48 -14.76 1.63
CA HIS A 86 -3.52 -14.95 2.64
C HIS A 86 -3.68 -13.67 3.47
N GLY A 87 -4.90 -13.39 3.94
CA GLY A 87 -5.19 -12.33 4.88
C GLY A 87 -6.60 -11.77 4.75
N ALA A 88 -6.88 -10.70 5.49
CA ALA A 88 -8.15 -9.99 5.37
C ALA A 88 -8.14 -9.14 4.09
N LEU A 89 -8.91 -9.56 3.08
CA LEU A 89 -9.26 -8.69 1.95
C LEU A 89 -10.07 -7.51 2.48
N CYS A 90 -9.63 -6.31 2.12
CA CYS A 90 -10.36 -5.09 2.40
C CYS A 90 -11.47 -4.94 1.37
N MET A 91 -12.64 -4.47 1.79
CA MET A 91 -13.72 -4.12 0.85
C MET A 91 -13.39 -2.83 0.08
N ALA A 92 -12.61 -1.93 0.69
CA ALA A 92 -12.09 -0.75 0.03
C ALA A 92 -10.72 -1.05 -0.59
N TYR A 93 -10.32 -0.25 -1.58
CA TYR A 93 -8.94 -0.25 -2.05
C TYR A 93 -7.99 -0.04 -0.88
N SER A 94 -6.96 -0.88 -0.80
CA SER A 94 -5.91 -0.81 0.22
C SER A 94 -5.43 0.64 0.41
N GLY A 95 -5.32 1.08 1.66
CA GLY A 95 -4.93 2.47 1.98
C GLY A 95 -6.05 3.53 1.94
N ARG A 96 -7.25 3.21 1.44
CA ARG A 96 -8.32 4.20 1.16
C ARG A 96 -9.64 3.96 1.90
N CYS A 97 -9.63 3.22 3.00
CA CYS A 97 -10.83 2.92 3.77
C CYS A 97 -11.31 4.14 4.59
N LEU A 98 -12.56 4.58 4.37
CA LEU A 98 -13.20 5.64 5.17
C LEU A 98 -14.08 5.09 6.30
N LEU A 99 -14.56 3.85 6.21
CA LEU A 99 -15.55 3.31 7.15
C LEU A 99 -15.03 3.27 8.60
N SER A 100 -13.84 2.69 8.82
CA SER A 100 -13.29 2.57 10.18
C SER A 100 -13.00 3.93 10.80
N GLY A 101 -12.46 4.86 10.00
CA GLY A 101 -12.17 6.22 10.45
C GLY A 101 -13.44 7.00 10.77
N TYR A 102 -14.47 6.92 9.91
CA TYR A 102 -15.72 7.66 10.09
C TYR A 102 -16.56 7.09 11.25
N ILE A 103 -16.79 5.77 11.26
CA ILE A 103 -17.70 5.13 12.21
C ILE A 103 -17.06 5.05 13.60
N ASN A 104 -15.79 4.66 13.68
CA ASN A 104 -15.15 4.32 14.95
C ASN A 104 -14.02 5.27 15.34
N LYS A 105 -13.75 6.32 14.55
CA LYS A 105 -12.63 7.25 14.77
C LYS A 105 -11.28 6.53 14.86
N ARG A 106 -11.15 5.37 14.20
CA ARG A 106 -9.95 4.53 14.18
C ARG A 106 -9.40 4.48 12.77
N ASP A 107 -8.24 5.11 12.58
CA ASP A 107 -7.58 5.21 11.29
C ASP A 107 -7.08 3.84 10.81
N PRO A 108 -7.66 3.28 9.72
CA PRO A 108 -7.24 2.01 9.18
C PRO A 108 -5.81 2.03 8.62
N ASN A 109 -5.28 3.19 8.24
CA ASN A 109 -3.91 3.33 7.71
C ASN A 109 -2.83 3.29 8.80
N GLN A 110 -3.24 3.39 10.07
CA GLN A 110 -2.36 3.21 11.24
C GLN A 110 -2.47 1.80 11.84
N GLY A 111 -3.01 0.83 11.09
CA GLY A 111 -3.21 -0.54 11.57
C GLY A 111 -4.33 -0.68 12.61
N THR A 112 -5.16 0.35 12.81
CA THR A 112 -6.21 0.33 13.84
C THR A 112 -7.60 -0.06 13.32
N CYS A 113 -7.68 -0.59 12.09
CA CYS A 113 -8.91 -0.97 11.40
C CYS A 113 -9.81 -1.86 12.28
N THR A 114 -11.09 -1.47 12.42
CA THR A 114 -12.08 -2.23 13.21
C THR A 114 -12.85 -3.27 12.39
N ASN A 115 -12.54 -3.43 11.11
CA ASN A 115 -13.30 -4.26 10.17
C ASN A 115 -14.79 -3.89 10.12
N ALA A 116 -15.11 -2.60 10.20
CA ALA A 116 -16.49 -2.11 10.17
C ALA A 116 -17.29 -2.64 8.95
N CYS A 117 -16.64 -2.85 7.81
CA CYS A 117 -17.27 -3.43 6.63
C CYS A 117 -17.82 -4.86 6.81
N ARG A 118 -17.50 -5.55 7.92
CA ARG A 118 -17.95 -6.91 8.23
C ARG A 118 -19.00 -6.96 9.34
N TRP A 119 -19.43 -5.80 9.83
CA TRP A 119 -20.44 -5.72 10.87
C TRP A 119 -21.82 -6.07 10.30
N GLU A 120 -22.75 -6.41 11.18
CA GLU A 120 -24.15 -6.55 10.78
C GLU A 120 -24.74 -5.16 10.53
N TYR A 121 -25.33 -4.99 9.35
CA TYR A 121 -26.00 -3.76 8.95
C TYR A 121 -27.50 -4.01 8.79
N ASP A 122 -28.31 -3.21 9.46
CA ASP A 122 -29.76 -3.20 9.30
C ASP A 122 -30.15 -2.20 8.20
N VAL A 123 -30.73 -2.70 7.11
CA VAL A 123 -31.11 -1.88 5.95
C VAL A 123 -32.45 -1.23 6.24
N LYS A 124 -32.47 0.10 6.36
CA LYS A 124 -33.69 0.87 6.58
C LYS A 124 -34.16 1.53 5.27
N PRO A 125 -35.49 1.66 5.04
CA PRO A 125 -36.01 2.40 3.90
C PRO A 125 -35.45 3.82 3.86
N GLY A 126 -34.98 4.25 2.70
CA GLY A 126 -34.51 5.63 2.49
C GLY A 126 -35.69 6.61 2.49
N THR A 127 -35.53 7.74 3.16
CA THR A 127 -36.41 8.90 3.04
C THR A 127 -35.69 9.98 2.24
N GLU A 128 -36.31 10.47 1.16
CA GLU A 128 -35.81 11.67 0.47
C GLU A 128 -35.90 12.88 1.42
N ASN A 129 -34.89 13.74 1.37
CA ASN A 129 -34.86 15.02 2.10
C ASN A 129 -35.57 16.11 1.30
#